data_AF-A0A5B1BQD1-F1
#
_entry.id   AF-A0A5B1BQD1-F1
#
_cell.length_a   1.000
_cell.length_b   1.000
_cell.length_c   1.000
_cell.angle_alpha   90.00
_cell.angle_beta   90.00
_cell.angle_gamma   90.00
#
_symmetry.space_group_name_H-M   'P 1'
#
loop_
_entity.id
_entity.type
_entity.pdbx_description
1 polymer ?
#
loop_
_entity_poly.entity_id
_entity_poly.type
_entity_poly.pdbx_seq_one_letter_code
_entity_poly.pdbx_strand_id
1 'polypeptide(L)'
;MMFSDSASVERMTAKYRDLLSRFINREITAPEFQSLYFTVFKNDGDQVPGTKFKILDRLFADVDDYTADPKLRERAGGLDDEELRTCAREAYRKLYETSE
;
A
#
# COMPACT_ATOMS: atom_id res chain seq x y z
N MET A 1 6.61 -25.54 -15.13
CA MET A 1 6.38 -24.26 -15.84
C MET A 1 6.21 -23.20 -14.77
N MET A 2 7.27 -22.47 -14.40
CA MET A 2 7.30 -21.52 -13.25
C MET A 2 7.60 -20.07 -13.68
N PHE A 3 7.74 -19.81 -14.98
CA PHE A 3 8.11 -18.49 -15.51
C PHE A 3 6.96 -17.47 -15.47
N SER A 4 5.71 -17.91 -15.25
CA SER A 4 4.53 -17.03 -15.30
C SER A 4 4.34 -16.20 -14.03
N ASP A 5 4.81 -16.67 -12.88
CA ASP A 5 4.52 -16.02 -11.59
C ASP A 5 5.42 -14.79 -11.37
N SER A 6 6.68 -14.82 -11.80
CA SER A 6 7.61 -13.68 -11.65
C SER A 6 7.15 -12.45 -12.43
N ALA A 7 6.79 -12.62 -13.70
CA ALA A 7 6.34 -11.51 -14.56
C ALA A 7 5.02 -10.90 -14.05
N SER A 8 4.10 -11.73 -13.54
CA SER A 8 2.85 -11.25 -12.95
C SER A 8 3.08 -10.53 -11.61
N VAL A 9 3.98 -11.03 -10.76
CA VAL A 9 4.39 -10.36 -9.52
C VAL A 9 5.07 -9.02 -9.81
N GLU A 10 5.90 -8.93 -10.85
CA GLU A 10 6.50 -7.68 -11.31
C GLU A 10 5.43 -6.68 -11.77
N ARG A 11 4.49 -7.10 -12.63
CA ARG A 11 3.37 -6.25 -13.07
C ARG A 11 2.48 -5.78 -11.92
N MET A 12 2.16 -6.68 -10.98
CA MET A 12 1.41 -6.34 -9.75
C MET A 12 2.14 -5.25 -8.97
N THR A 13 3.40 -5.49 -8.58
CA THR A 13 4.14 -4.54 -7.73
C THR A 13 4.47 -3.23 -8.42
N ALA A 14 4.70 -3.22 -9.73
CA ALA A 14 4.95 -1.99 -10.49
C ALA A 14 3.83 -0.95 -10.33
N LYS A 15 2.57 -1.37 -10.22
CA LYS A 15 1.39 -0.49 -10.06
C LYS A 15 1.42 0.29 -8.75
N TYR A 16 2.02 -0.26 -7.70
CA TYR A 16 2.08 0.37 -6.37
C TYR A 16 3.33 1.21 -6.16
N ARG A 17 4.40 0.97 -6.93
CA ARG A 17 5.70 1.65 -6.72
C ARG A 17 5.58 3.17 -6.77
N ASP A 18 4.99 3.71 -7.85
CA ASP A 18 4.81 5.16 -8.01
C ASP A 18 3.87 5.73 -6.94
N LEU A 19 2.72 5.08 -6.72
CA LEU A 19 1.74 5.51 -5.73
C LEU A 19 2.33 5.61 -4.32
N LEU A 20 3.07 4.57 -3.89
CA LEU A 20 3.73 4.55 -2.59
C LEU A 20 4.82 5.62 -2.51
N SER A 21 5.64 5.78 -3.56
CA SER A 21 6.70 6.80 -3.61
C SER A 21 6.13 8.21 -3.44
N ARG A 22 5.11 8.56 -4.24
CA ARG A 22 4.44 9.86 -4.18
C ARG A 22 3.83 10.13 -2.81
N PHE A 23 3.22 9.11 -2.20
CA PHE A 23 2.74 9.24 -0.84
C PHE A 23 3.92 9.45 0.11
N ILE A 24 4.92 8.57 0.18
CA ILE A 24 6.06 8.69 1.11
C ILE A 24 6.75 10.06 1.04
N ASN A 25 6.90 10.62 -0.17
CA ASN A 25 7.52 11.93 -0.43
C ASN A 25 6.60 13.13 -0.18
N ARG A 26 5.38 12.91 0.34
CA ARG A 26 4.35 13.93 0.62
C ARG A 26 3.87 14.69 -0.63
N GLU A 27 3.95 14.07 -1.79
CA GLU A 27 3.42 14.62 -3.04
C GLU A 27 1.89 14.47 -3.15
N ILE A 28 1.33 13.51 -2.43
CA ILE A 28 -0.12 13.32 -2.24
C ILE A 28 -0.47 13.20 -0.77
N THR A 29 -1.69 13.60 -0.43
CA THR A 29 -2.24 13.55 0.93
C THR A 29 -2.67 12.12 1.31
N ALA A 30 -2.88 11.87 2.60
CA ALA A 30 -3.34 10.55 3.09
C ALA A 30 -4.75 10.16 2.58
N PRO A 31 -5.75 11.07 2.53
CA PRO A 31 -7.05 10.76 1.92
C PRO A 31 -6.98 10.45 0.42
N GLU A 32 -6.14 11.18 -0.32
CA GLU A 32 -5.89 10.91 -1.74
C GLU A 32 -5.22 9.56 -1.94
N PHE A 33 -4.21 9.25 -1.12
CA PHE A 33 -3.53 7.96 -1.14
C PHE A 33 -4.50 6.80 -0.85
N GLN A 34 -5.34 6.91 0.18
CA GLN A 34 -6.35 5.88 0.50
C GLN A 34 -7.27 5.60 -0.71
N SER A 35 -7.81 6.67 -1.31
CA SER A 35 -8.71 6.56 -2.45
C SER A 35 -8.04 5.91 -3.68
N LEU A 36 -6.81 6.32 -3.99
CA LEU A 36 -6.02 5.77 -5.09
C LEU A 36 -5.61 4.32 -4.81
N TYR A 37 -5.21 4.00 -3.58
CA TYR A 37 -4.81 2.66 -3.20
C TYR A 37 -5.95 1.66 -3.34
N PHE A 38 -7.16 2.00 -2.85
CA PHE A 38 -8.35 1.17 -3.05
C PHE A 38 -8.69 0.98 -4.52
N THR A 39 -8.52 2.03 -5.34
CA THR A 39 -8.77 1.95 -6.77
C THR A 39 -7.79 0.99 -7.45
N VAL A 40 -6.50 1.09 -7.15
CA VAL A 40 -5.49 0.17 -7.71
C VAL A 40 -5.76 -1.25 -7.23
N PHE A 41 -5.91 -1.46 -5.92
CA PHE A 41 -6.03 -2.79 -5.33
C PHE A 41 -7.28 -3.55 -5.81
N LYS A 42 -8.44 -2.90 -5.91
CA LYS A 42 -9.69 -3.56 -6.35
C LYS A 42 -9.73 -3.88 -7.85
N ASN A 43 -8.94 -3.17 -8.65
CA ASN A 43 -8.90 -3.35 -10.11
C ASN A 43 -7.64 -4.09 -10.59
N ASP A 44 -6.82 -4.59 -9.67
CA ASP A 44 -5.56 -5.25 -10.00
C ASP A 44 -5.77 -6.72 -10.41
N GLY A 45 -6.00 -6.93 -11.72
CA GLY A 45 -6.11 -8.28 -12.29
C GLY A 45 -4.81 -9.09 -12.34
N ASP A 46 -3.66 -8.51 -11.94
CA ASP A 46 -2.37 -9.21 -11.88
C ASP A 46 -2.04 -9.72 -10.47
N GLN A 47 -2.98 -9.66 -9.52
CA GLN A 47 -2.76 -10.15 -8.15
C GLN A 47 -2.40 -11.63 -8.13
N VAL A 48 -1.17 -11.92 -7.71
CA VAL A 48 -0.68 -13.29 -7.54
C VAL A 48 -0.45 -13.55 -6.04
N PRO A 49 -1.07 -14.58 -5.46
CA PRO A 49 -0.82 -14.97 -4.07
C PRO A 49 0.68 -15.20 -3.82
N GLY A 50 1.22 -14.60 -2.76
CA GLY A 50 2.63 -14.71 -2.43
C GLY A 50 3.07 -13.67 -1.41
N THR A 51 4.36 -13.65 -1.08
CA THR A 51 4.94 -12.73 -0.09
C THR A 51 4.66 -11.26 -0.43
N LYS A 52 4.83 -10.87 -1.70
CA LYS A 52 4.58 -9.50 -2.13
C LYS A 52 3.11 -9.10 -2.05
N PHE A 53 2.20 -10.00 -2.43
CA PHE A 53 0.77 -9.77 -2.25
C PHE A 53 0.39 -9.66 -0.77
N LYS A 54 0.93 -10.49 0.12
CA LYS A 54 0.69 -10.37 1.57
C LYS A 54 1.14 -9.03 2.15
N ILE A 55 2.21 -8.43 1.61
CA ILE A 55 2.64 -7.09 2.01
C ILE A 55 1.61 -6.03 1.56
N LEU A 56 1.12 -6.13 0.32
CA LEU A 56 0.07 -5.25 -0.21
C LEU A 56 -1.25 -5.42 0.55
N ASP A 57 -1.67 -6.65 0.81
CA ASP A 57 -2.87 -6.98 1.56
C ASP A 57 -2.80 -6.47 3.01
N ARG A 58 -1.63 -6.58 3.66
CA ARG A 58 -1.43 -5.97 4.97
C ARG A 58 -1.55 -4.45 4.92
N LEU A 59 -0.94 -3.81 3.91
CA LEU A 59 -1.05 -2.38 3.72
C LEU A 59 -2.49 -1.95 3.41
N PHE A 60 -3.26 -2.78 2.69
CA PHE A 60 -4.69 -2.53 2.48
C PHE A 60 -5.44 -2.43 3.82
N ALA A 61 -5.16 -3.33 4.77
CA ALA A 61 -5.75 -3.25 6.10
C ALA A 61 -5.32 -1.98 6.86
N ASP A 62 -4.04 -1.57 6.75
CA ASP A 62 -3.58 -0.32 7.37
C ASP A 62 -4.23 0.92 6.70
N VAL A 63 -4.49 0.88 5.39
CA VAL A 63 -5.22 1.92 4.63
C VAL A 63 -6.71 1.95 4.97
N ASP A 64 -7.32 0.80 5.29
CA ASP A 64 -8.71 0.69 5.75
C ASP A 64 -8.87 1.22 7.19
N ASP A 65 -7.85 1.05 8.04
CA ASP A 65 -7.80 1.59 9.40
C ASP A 65 -7.52 3.10 9.45
N TYR A 66 -7.12 3.74 8.34
CA TYR A 66 -6.90 5.18 8.29
C TYR A 66 -8.17 5.99 8.51
N THR A 67 -8.11 6.94 9.44
CA THR A 67 -9.21 7.88 9.74
C THR A 67 -8.72 9.32 9.65
N ALA A 68 -9.14 10.03 8.59
CA ALA A 68 -8.72 11.41 8.34
C ALA A 68 -9.21 12.42 9.38
N ASP A 69 -10.46 12.31 9.82
CA ASP A 69 -11.06 13.23 10.80
C ASP A 69 -10.50 12.96 12.20
N PRO A 70 -9.77 13.91 12.82
CA PRO A 70 -9.17 13.72 14.14
C PRO A 70 -10.21 13.44 15.24
N LYS A 71 -11.41 14.03 15.16
CA LYS A 71 -12.47 13.81 16.16
C LYS A 71 -13.10 12.43 16.02
N LEU A 72 -13.21 11.94 14.79
CA LEU A 72 -13.67 10.57 14.55
C LEU A 72 -12.60 9.58 15.04
N ARG A 73 -11.33 9.84 14.71
CA ARG A 73 -10.18 9.01 15.13
C ARG A 73 -10.04 8.93 16.64
N GLU A 74 -10.21 10.04 17.36
CA GLU A 74 -10.21 10.06 18.83
C GLU A 74 -11.28 9.14 19.44
N ARG A 75 -12.42 9.00 18.77
CA ARG A 75 -13.56 8.21 19.26
C ARG A 75 -13.55 6.75 18.81
N ALA A 76 -13.12 6.50 17.58
CA ALA A 76 -13.23 5.20 16.92
C ALA A 76 -11.87 4.49 16.76
N GLY A 77 -10.76 5.20 16.99
CA GLY A 77 -9.42 4.73 16.66
C GLY A 77 -9.08 4.93 15.18
N GLY A 78 -8.02 4.26 14.75
CA GLY A 78 -7.50 4.32 13.39
C GLY A 78 -6.23 5.13 13.25
N LEU A 79 -5.57 4.99 12.10
CA LEU A 79 -4.30 5.64 11.82
C LEU A 79 -4.50 7.11 11.44
N ASP A 80 -3.56 7.95 11.87
CA ASP A 80 -3.40 9.29 11.32
C ASP A 80 -2.56 9.31 10.03
N ASP A 81 -2.36 10.50 9.48
CA ASP A 81 -1.63 10.71 8.23
C ASP A 81 -0.16 10.24 8.29
N GLU A 82 0.52 10.40 9.42
CA GLU A 82 1.94 10.04 9.56
C GLU A 82 2.15 8.58 9.95
N GLU A 83 1.24 8.01 10.73
CA GLU A 83 1.18 6.58 11.00
C GLU A 83 0.96 5.82 9.69
N LEU A 84 -0.03 6.22 8.88
CA LEU A 84 -0.26 5.61 7.56
C LEU A 84 0.97 5.75 6.66
N ARG A 85 1.64 6.91 6.67
CA ARG A 85 2.87 7.14 5.90
C ARG A 85 4.01 6.24 6.35
N THR A 86 4.07 5.93 7.63
CA THR A 86 5.05 4.98 8.18
C THR A 86 4.76 3.55 7.74
N CYS A 87 3.49 3.13 7.75
CA CYS A 87 3.08 1.83 7.18
C CYS A 87 3.43 1.74 5.68
N ALA A 88 3.19 2.80 4.91
CA ALA A 88 3.55 2.85 3.50
C ALA A 88 5.06 2.74 3.26
N ARG A 89 5.90 3.41 4.08
CA ARG A 89 7.37 3.27 4.04
C ARG A 89 7.81 1.83 4.30
N GLU A 90 7.27 1.19 5.33
CA GLU A 90 7.62 -0.19 5.65
C GLU A 90 7.19 -1.17 4.55
N ALA A 91 6.02 -0.96 3.94
CA ALA A 91 5.58 -1.75 2.81
C ALA A 91 6.49 -1.54 1.59
N TYR A 92 6.86 -0.29 1.27
CA TYR A 92 7.78 0.03 0.19
C TYR A 92 9.13 -0.65 0.36
N ARG A 93 9.72 -0.55 1.57
CA ARG A 93 10.96 -1.24 1.92
C ARG A 93 10.85 -2.75 1.70
N LYS A 94 9.83 -3.41 2.25
CA LYS A 94 9.62 -4.87 2.10
C LYS A 94 9.38 -5.31 0.64
N LEU A 95 8.85 -4.43 -0.22
CA LEU A 95 8.57 -4.75 -1.63
C LEU A 95 9.78 -4.57 -2.55
N TYR A 96 10.65 -3.61 -2.25
CA TYR A 96 11.65 -3.10 -3.20
C TYR A 96 13.08 -3.00 -2.65
N GLU A 97 13.24 -2.93 -1.34
CA GLU A 97 14.54 -2.94 -0.69
C GLU A 97 14.77 -4.35 -0.16
N THR A 98 15.56 -5.12 -0.90
CA THR A 98 16.07 -6.40 -0.44
C THR A 98 16.90 -6.14 0.82
N SER A 99 16.55 -6.77 1.95
CA SER A 99 17.54 -6.95 3.03
C SER A 99 18.74 -7.65 2.43
N GLU A 100 19.92 -7.04 2.56
CA GLU A 100 21.21 -7.72 2.34
C GLU A 100 21.33 -9.01 3.16
#